data_AF-A0A2H9P1D6-F1
#
_entry.id   AF-A0A2H9P1D6-F1
#
_cell.length_a   1.000
_cell.length_b   1.000
_cell.length_c   1.000
_cell.angle_alpha   90.00
_cell.angle_beta   90.00
_cell.angle_gamma   90.00
#
_symmetry.space_group_name_H-M   'P 1'
#
loop_
_entity.id
_entity.type
_entity.pdbx_description
1 polymer ?
#
loop_
_entity_poly.entity_id
_entity_poly.type
_entity_poly.pdbx_seq_one_letter_code
_entity_poly.pdbx_strand_id
1 'polypeptide(L)'
;MSFSLYPVSGKDFIGRDEIIRELVKELASKNRIGFSLSGIRRIGKTSILKEAKRVLEKKGVTVIYISVWRIVPLTVDEFAKIMNRTIISEFQKKLPKKFKFEQLLATGAKALATFLQNLRLSSTVTEDLEVSVSYIRKESDDVEDAIKKSFSLIEDLSEMTGTKSIL
;
A
#
# COMPACT_ATOMS: atom_id res chain seq x y z
N MET A 1 -12.74 -4.35 -30.46
CA MET A 1 -12.51 -4.52 -29.00
C MET A 1 -12.85 -5.96 -28.65
N SER A 2 -11.91 -6.71 -28.07
CA SER A 2 -12.23 -8.03 -27.52
C SER A 2 -12.92 -7.86 -26.17
N PHE A 3 -13.97 -8.63 -25.92
CA PHE A 3 -14.59 -8.71 -24.60
C PHE A 3 -13.56 -9.27 -23.61
N SER A 4 -13.11 -8.43 -22.68
CA SER A 4 -12.12 -8.78 -21.68
C SER A 4 -12.80 -9.01 -20.33
N LEU A 5 -12.59 -10.19 -19.74
CA LEU A 5 -12.97 -10.47 -18.35
C LEU A 5 -12.04 -9.78 -17.32
N TYR A 6 -10.99 -9.11 -17.78
CA TYR A 6 -10.02 -8.45 -16.93
C TYR A 6 -10.39 -6.99 -16.66
N PRO A 7 -10.13 -6.48 -15.45
CA PRO A 7 -10.30 -5.07 -15.14
C PRO A 7 -9.43 -4.20 -16.07
N VAL A 8 -10.01 -3.12 -16.59
CA VAL A 8 -9.37 -2.17 -17.52
C VAL A 8 -9.12 -0.82 -16.84
N SER A 9 -8.17 -0.06 -17.36
CA SER A 9 -7.80 1.29 -16.91
C SER A 9 -7.19 2.08 -18.08
N GLY A 10 -7.12 3.40 -17.99
CA GLY A 10 -6.51 4.25 -19.00
C GLY A 10 -7.37 4.35 -20.26
N LYS A 11 -6.77 4.10 -21.43
CA LYS A 11 -7.45 4.30 -22.73
C LYS A 11 -8.65 3.37 -22.93
N ASP A 12 -8.62 2.19 -22.30
CA ASP A 12 -9.70 1.20 -22.39
C ASP A 12 -10.78 1.39 -21.31
N PHE A 13 -10.59 2.35 -20.39
CA PHE A 13 -11.60 2.71 -19.40
C PHE A 13 -12.55 3.74 -20.01
N ILE A 14 -13.74 3.28 -20.39
CA ILE A 14 -14.72 4.10 -21.13
C ILE A 14 -15.90 4.44 -20.22
N GLY A 15 -16.26 5.73 -20.21
CA GLY A 15 -17.33 6.29 -19.39
C GLY A 15 -16.99 6.30 -17.91
N ARG A 16 -17.97 6.62 -17.06
CA ARG A 16 -17.82 6.68 -15.58
C ARG A 16 -16.82 7.74 -15.11
N ASP A 17 -16.51 8.72 -15.94
CA ASP A 17 -15.59 9.81 -15.58
C ASP A 17 -16.06 10.58 -14.34
N GLU A 18 -17.37 10.72 -14.17
CA GLU A 18 -17.96 11.36 -13.00
C GLU A 18 -17.63 10.62 -11.70
N ILE A 19 -17.82 9.30 -11.68
CA ILE A 19 -17.47 8.45 -10.54
C ILE A 19 -15.97 8.55 -10.23
N ILE A 20 -15.11 8.55 -11.25
CA ILE A 20 -13.65 8.70 -11.07
C ILE A 20 -13.32 10.10 -10.53
N ARG A 21 -13.93 11.15 -11.08
CA ARG A 21 -13.70 12.53 -10.61
C ARG A 21 -14.09 12.69 -9.15
N GLU A 22 -15.24 12.17 -8.75
CA GLU A 22 -15.71 12.20 -7.37
C GLU A 22 -14.78 11.42 -6.44
N LEU A 23 -14.50 10.15 -6.75
CA LEU A 23 -13.59 9.31 -5.97
C LEU A 23 -12.22 9.97 -5.78
N VAL A 24 -11.60 10.43 -6.87
CA VAL A 24 -10.28 11.05 -6.81
C VAL A 24 -10.31 12.36 -6.05
N LYS A 25 -11.36 13.18 -6.20
CA LYS A 25 -11.50 14.45 -5.49
C LYS A 25 -11.57 14.22 -3.98
N GLU A 26 -12.44 13.31 -3.55
CA GLU A 26 -12.67 13.07 -2.14
C GLU A 26 -11.52 12.30 -1.48
N LEU A 27 -10.97 11.27 -2.14
CA LEU A 27 -9.81 10.53 -1.64
C LEU A 27 -8.53 11.38 -1.58
N ALA A 28 -8.36 12.35 -2.48
CA ALA A 28 -7.22 13.28 -2.44
C ALA A 28 -7.46 14.47 -1.49
N SER A 29 -8.68 14.63 -0.96
CA SER A 29 -9.00 15.71 -0.04
C SER A 29 -8.32 15.51 1.32
N LYS A 30 -8.41 16.51 2.21
CA LYS A 30 -7.98 16.33 3.61
C LYS A 30 -9.05 15.63 4.46
N ASN A 31 -10.24 15.41 3.89
CA ASN A 31 -11.33 14.76 4.60
C ASN A 31 -11.06 13.25 4.60
N ARG A 32 -11.05 12.64 5.78
CA ARG A 32 -10.84 11.20 5.97
C ARG A 32 -12.11 10.42 5.60
N ILE A 33 -12.56 10.55 4.35
CA ILE A 33 -13.78 9.92 3.84
C ILE A 33 -13.44 8.55 3.26
N GLY A 34 -14.11 7.52 3.76
CA GLY A 34 -14.09 6.18 3.16
C GLY A 34 -15.11 6.05 2.03
N PHE A 35 -14.77 5.29 1.00
CA PHE A 35 -15.69 4.94 -0.08
C PHE A 35 -15.99 3.44 -0.10
N SER A 36 -17.24 3.11 -0.42
CA SER A 36 -17.65 1.74 -0.71
C SER A 36 -18.25 1.69 -2.11
N LEU A 37 -17.71 0.82 -2.96
CA LEU A 37 -18.30 0.48 -4.25
C LEU A 37 -18.95 -0.89 -4.15
N SER A 38 -20.28 -0.91 -4.13
CA SER A 38 -21.08 -2.13 -4.08
C SER A 38 -21.83 -2.37 -5.40
N GLY A 39 -22.33 -3.60 -5.59
CA GLY A 39 -23.06 -4.01 -6.79
C GLY A 39 -22.65 -5.38 -7.30
N ILE A 40 -23.31 -5.85 -8.36
CA ILE A 40 -23.17 -7.22 -8.90
C ILE A 40 -21.75 -7.52 -9.44
N ARG A 41 -21.46 -8.78 -9.79
CA ARG A 41 -20.18 -9.12 -10.44
C ARG A 41 -20.15 -8.49 -11.85
N ARG A 42 -18.97 -8.07 -12.32
CA ARG A 42 -18.72 -7.54 -13.68
C ARG A 42 -19.31 -6.16 -14.03
N ILE A 43 -19.82 -5.38 -13.08
CA ILE A 43 -20.18 -3.94 -13.30
C ILE A 43 -18.96 -3.04 -13.55
N GLY A 44 -17.74 -3.52 -13.25
CA GLY A 44 -16.50 -2.77 -13.46
C GLY A 44 -15.90 -2.17 -12.20
N LYS A 45 -16.33 -2.57 -10.99
CA LYS A 45 -15.81 -2.08 -9.70
C LYS A 45 -14.27 -2.10 -9.63
N THR A 46 -13.65 -3.22 -10.00
CA THR A 46 -12.19 -3.34 -10.00
C THR A 46 -11.53 -2.44 -11.04
N SER A 47 -12.18 -2.21 -12.18
CA SER A 47 -11.69 -1.25 -13.19
C SER A 47 -11.73 0.17 -12.64
N ILE A 48 -12.82 0.54 -11.94
CA ILE A 48 -12.96 1.85 -11.29
C ILE A 48 -11.85 2.09 -10.26
N LEU A 49 -11.60 1.12 -9.37
CA LEU A 49 -10.53 1.22 -8.37
C LEU A 49 -9.13 1.33 -9.00
N LYS A 50 -8.86 0.56 -10.07
CA LYS A 50 -7.58 0.64 -10.79
C LYS A 50 -7.41 1.97 -11.51
N GLU A 51 -8.48 2.51 -12.09
CA GLU A 51 -8.44 3.80 -12.75
C GLU A 51 -8.25 4.93 -11.74
N ALA A 52 -8.93 4.88 -10.59
CA ALA A 52 -8.70 5.80 -9.48
C ALA A 52 -7.25 5.76 -9.00
N LYS A 53 -6.68 4.56 -8.79
CA LYS A 53 -5.24 4.37 -8.47
C LYS A 53 -4.36 5.08 -9.50
N ARG A 54 -4.56 4.80 -10.79
CA ARG A 54 -3.77 5.39 -11.88
C ARG A 54 -3.82 6.92 -11.87
N VAL A 55 -5.00 7.51 -11.63
CA VAL A 55 -5.18 8.97 -11.61
C VAL A 55 -4.56 9.58 -10.35
N LEU A 56 -4.68 8.95 -9.18
CA LEU A 56 -4.09 9.39 -7.92
C LEU A 56 -2.56 9.33 -7.96
N GLU A 57 -1.97 8.25 -8.46
CA GLU A 57 -0.52 8.10 -8.62
C GLU A 57 0.08 9.18 -9.53
N LYS A 58 -0.62 9.53 -10.61
CA LYS A 58 -0.23 10.66 -11.48
C LYS A 58 -0.25 12.01 -10.78
N LYS A 59 -1.03 12.16 -9.71
CA LYS A 59 -1.05 13.34 -8.84
C LYS A 59 -0.02 13.27 -7.70
N GLY A 60 0.85 12.26 -7.70
CA GLY A 60 1.89 12.08 -6.70
C GLY A 60 1.40 11.45 -5.39
N VAL A 61 0.18 10.91 -5.36
CA VAL A 61 -0.37 10.17 -4.21
C VAL A 61 0.11 8.72 -4.24
N THR A 62 0.60 8.21 -3.11
CA THR A 62 0.99 6.81 -2.94
C THR A 62 -0.27 5.97 -2.68
N VAL A 63 -0.59 5.01 -3.55
CA VAL A 63 -1.82 4.20 -3.43
C VAL A 63 -1.49 2.76 -3.11
N ILE A 64 -1.86 2.32 -1.91
CA ILE A 64 -1.60 0.99 -1.37
C ILE A 64 -2.77 0.08 -1.74
N TYR A 65 -2.68 -0.58 -2.89
CA TYR A 65 -3.78 -1.40 -3.39
C TYR A 65 -3.66 -2.87 -2.94
N ILE A 66 -4.57 -3.32 -2.07
CA ILE A 66 -4.65 -4.71 -1.62
C ILE A 66 -5.87 -5.41 -2.25
N SER A 67 -5.63 -6.50 -2.98
CA SER A 67 -6.70 -7.31 -3.58
C SER A 67 -6.87 -8.63 -2.84
N VAL A 68 -7.77 -8.65 -1.85
CA VAL A 68 -8.09 -9.86 -1.06
C VAL A 68 -8.51 -11.03 -1.96
N TRP A 69 -9.26 -10.77 -3.05
CA TRP A 69 -9.66 -11.80 -4.01
C TRP A 69 -8.50 -12.41 -4.81
N ARG A 70 -7.42 -11.66 -5.05
CA ARG A 70 -6.25 -12.18 -5.79
C ARG A 70 -5.27 -12.90 -4.89
N ILE A 71 -5.09 -12.40 -3.67
CA ILE A 71 -4.12 -12.95 -2.72
C ILE A 71 -4.70 -14.14 -1.94
N VAL A 72 -6.04 -14.19 -1.77
CA VAL A 72 -6.79 -15.25 -1.08
C VAL A 72 -6.08 -15.71 0.20
N PRO A 73 -5.89 -14.80 1.18
CA PRO A 73 -5.15 -15.15 2.38
C PRO A 73 -5.98 -16.14 3.19
N LEU A 74 -5.36 -17.26 3.60
CA LEU A 74 -6.01 -18.31 4.36
C LEU A 74 -6.07 -17.99 5.86
N THR A 75 -5.22 -17.06 6.32
CA THR A 75 -5.13 -16.65 7.73
C THR A 75 -4.94 -15.14 7.86
N VAL A 76 -5.24 -14.61 9.06
CA VAL A 76 -4.93 -13.21 9.42
C VAL A 76 -3.43 -12.95 9.35
N ASP A 77 -2.61 -13.94 9.72
CA ASP A 77 -1.15 -13.87 9.63
C ASP A 77 -0.67 -13.66 8.19
N GLU A 78 -1.22 -14.44 7.24
CA GLU A 78 -0.89 -14.29 5.83
C GLU A 78 -1.31 -12.92 5.30
N PHE A 79 -2.50 -12.45 5.69
CA PHE A 79 -2.97 -11.11 5.34
C PHE A 79 -2.04 -10.01 5.87
N ALA A 80 -1.63 -10.09 7.15
CA ALA A 80 -0.74 -9.13 7.77
C ALA A 80 0.63 -9.08 7.07
N LYS A 81 1.18 -10.24 6.67
CA LYS A 81 2.42 -10.31 5.88
C LYS A 81 2.28 -9.65 4.51
N ILE A 82 1.17 -9.90 3.81
CA ILE A 82 0.90 -9.28 2.51
C ILE A 82 0.71 -7.77 2.63
N MET A 83 -0.02 -7.33 3.65
CA MET A 83 -0.26 -5.91 3.92
C MET A 83 1.07 -5.17 4.15
N ASN A 84 1.89 -5.64 5.10
CA ASN A 84 3.19 -5.05 5.41
C ASN A 84 4.11 -5.01 4.18
N ARG A 85 4.18 -6.13 3.42
CA ARG A 85 4.96 -6.18 2.17
C ARG A 85 4.47 -5.18 1.13
N THR A 86 3.15 -5.07 0.96
CA THR A 86 2.55 -4.16 -0.03
C THR A 86 2.84 -2.71 0.32
N ILE A 87 2.65 -2.32 1.58
CA ILE A 87 2.92 -0.96 2.07
C ILE A 87 4.36 -0.56 1.77
N ILE A 88 5.33 -1.37 2.23
CA ILE A 88 6.76 -1.04 2.07
C ILE A 88 7.14 -0.99 0.58
N SER A 89 6.58 -1.87 -0.24
CA SER A 89 6.86 -1.89 -1.69
C SER A 89 6.34 -0.66 -2.43
N GLU A 90 5.19 -0.11 -2.04
CA GLU A 90 4.61 1.08 -2.67
C GLU A 90 5.40 2.35 -2.31
N PHE A 91 5.92 2.42 -1.08
CA PHE A 91 6.82 3.51 -0.66
C PHE A 91 8.26 3.36 -1.15
N GLN A 92 8.71 2.18 -1.56
CA GLN A 92 10.10 1.94 -1.98
C GLN A 92 10.59 2.93 -3.06
N LYS A 93 9.71 3.36 -3.97
CA LYS A 93 10.05 4.34 -5.03
C LYS A 93 10.26 5.76 -4.49
N LYS A 94 9.80 6.05 -3.28
CA LYS A 94 9.88 7.34 -2.60
C LYS A 94 10.93 7.37 -1.49
N LEU A 95 11.39 6.20 -1.06
CA LEU A 95 12.48 6.04 -0.10
C LEU A 95 13.86 6.30 -0.75
N PRO A 96 14.90 6.58 0.06
CA PRO A 96 16.25 6.78 -0.46
C PRO A 96 16.69 5.61 -1.35
N LYS A 97 17.43 5.86 -2.44
CA LYS A 97 17.87 4.82 -3.40
C LYS A 97 18.66 3.66 -2.76
N LYS A 98 19.25 3.90 -1.58
CA LYS A 98 19.95 2.87 -0.79
C LYS A 98 18.99 1.87 -0.17
N PHE A 99 17.73 2.26 0.07
CA PHE A 99 16.69 1.39 0.57
C PHE A 99 16.32 0.34 -0.49
N LYS A 100 16.52 -0.93 -0.13
CA LYS A 100 16.13 -2.08 -0.94
C LYS A 100 15.40 -3.06 -0.05
N PHE A 101 14.08 -3.12 -0.18
CA PHE A 101 13.24 -3.95 0.68
C PHE A 101 13.62 -5.43 0.63
N GLU A 102 13.90 -5.98 -0.56
CA GLU A 102 14.34 -7.38 -0.69
C GLU A 102 15.68 -7.64 0.01
N GLN A 103 16.56 -6.64 0.11
CA GLN A 103 17.79 -6.76 0.91
C GLN A 103 17.47 -6.78 2.41
N LEU A 104 16.52 -5.96 2.86
CA LEU A 104 16.09 -5.95 4.26
C LEU A 104 15.53 -7.30 4.70
N LEU A 105 14.73 -7.95 3.86
CA LEU A 105 14.19 -9.27 4.15
C LEU A 105 15.29 -10.34 4.30
N ALA A 106 16.40 -10.19 3.56
CA ALA A 106 17.54 -11.10 3.61
C ALA A 106 18.56 -10.75 4.71
N THR A 107 18.45 -9.58 5.34
CA THR A 107 19.41 -9.10 6.33
C THR A 107 18.99 -9.56 7.73
N GLY A 108 19.91 -10.05 8.56
CA GLY A 108 19.61 -10.44 9.94
C GLY A 108 19.19 -9.26 10.82
N ALA A 109 18.41 -9.51 11.89
CA ALA A 109 17.82 -8.47 12.75
C ALA A 109 18.80 -7.38 13.23
N LYS A 110 19.99 -7.75 13.70
CA LYS A 110 21.02 -6.77 14.12
C LYS A 110 21.52 -5.87 12.98
N ALA A 111 21.63 -6.44 11.79
CA ALA A 111 22.06 -5.70 10.60
C ALA A 111 20.92 -4.86 10.00
N LEU A 112 19.66 -5.26 10.21
CA LEU A 112 18.47 -4.47 9.87
C LEU A 112 18.45 -3.16 10.68
N ALA A 113 18.55 -3.23 12.00
CA ALA A 113 18.57 -2.03 12.86
C ALA A 113 19.69 -1.05 12.45
N THR A 114 20.89 -1.59 12.21
CA THR A 114 22.05 -0.80 11.73
C THR A 114 21.79 -0.18 10.35
N PHE A 115 21.18 -0.93 9.43
CA PHE A 115 20.84 -0.43 8.10
C PHE A 115 19.79 0.69 8.15
N LEU A 116 18.74 0.52 8.96
CA LEU A 116 17.69 1.52 9.12
C LEU A 116 18.23 2.82 9.75
N GLN A 117 19.11 2.71 10.76
CA GLN A 117 19.80 3.87 11.33
C GLN A 117 20.62 4.65 10.28
N ASN A 118 21.28 3.93 9.36
CA ASN A 118 22.07 4.54 8.28
C ASN A 118 21.23 5.26 7.21
N LEU A 119 19.93 4.98 7.14
CA LEU A 119 19.02 5.63 6.19
C LEU A 119 18.55 7.02 6.64
N ARG A 120 18.90 7.45 7.86
CA ARG A 120 18.47 8.73 8.46
C ARG A 120 16.95 8.91 8.44
N LEU A 121 16.23 7.82 8.68
CA LEU A 121 14.77 7.84 8.84
C LEU A 121 14.44 8.43 10.23
N SER A 122 13.19 8.84 10.45
CA SER A 122 12.75 9.14 11.80
C SER A 122 12.83 7.89 12.68
N SER A 123 12.92 8.08 14.00
CA SER A 123 12.93 6.97 14.95
C SER A 123 11.66 6.13 14.85
N THR A 124 10.51 6.78 14.64
CA THR A 124 9.20 6.13 14.54
C THR A 124 9.11 5.26 13.28
N VAL A 125 9.50 5.78 12.11
CA VAL A 125 9.58 5.02 10.86
C VAL A 125 10.53 3.82 11.00
N THR A 126 11.66 4.02 11.70
CA THR A 126 12.65 2.96 11.92
C THR A 126 12.06 1.82 12.75
N GLU A 127 11.41 2.13 13.87
CA GLU A 127 10.76 1.16 14.75
C GLU A 127 9.65 0.40 14.02
N ASP A 128 8.76 1.12 13.32
CA ASP A 128 7.65 0.51 12.60
C ASP A 128 8.13 -0.38 11.44
N LEU A 129 9.18 0.04 10.71
CA LEU A 129 9.83 -0.81 9.70
C LEU A 129 10.48 -2.06 10.31
N GLU A 130 11.10 -1.93 11.48
CA GLU A 130 11.73 -3.07 12.16
C GLU A 130 10.68 -4.11 12.56
N VAL A 131 9.55 -3.70 13.14
CA VAL A 131 8.43 -4.59 13.46
C VAL A 131 7.89 -5.25 12.19
N SER A 132 7.57 -4.46 11.15
CA SER A 132 7.03 -4.98 9.89
C SER A 132 7.95 -6.00 9.23
N VAL A 133 9.25 -5.70 9.15
CA VAL A 133 10.25 -6.60 8.54
C VAL A 133 10.45 -7.85 9.38
N SER A 134 10.57 -7.74 10.70
CA SER A 134 10.73 -8.88 11.60
C SER A 134 9.54 -9.83 11.53
N TYR A 135 8.33 -9.28 11.46
CA TYR A 135 7.10 -10.05 11.31
C TYR A 135 7.03 -10.78 9.95
N ILE A 136 7.38 -10.12 8.84
CA ILE A 136 7.46 -10.76 7.52
C ILE A 136 8.47 -11.92 7.51
N ARG A 137 9.59 -11.76 8.24
CA ARG A 137 10.66 -12.75 8.38
C ARG A 137 10.34 -13.88 9.37
N LYS A 138 9.18 -13.84 10.05
CA LYS A 138 8.78 -14.78 11.12
C LYS A 138 9.73 -14.76 12.33
N GLU A 139 10.31 -13.60 12.63
CA GLU A 139 11.09 -13.37 13.85
C GLU A 139 10.22 -12.80 14.99
N SER A 140 8.99 -12.39 14.66
CA SER A 140 7.92 -12.02 15.59
C SER A 140 6.63 -12.73 15.18
N ASP A 141 5.86 -13.16 16.17
CA ASP A 141 4.57 -13.86 15.99
C ASP A 141 3.36 -13.01 16.43
N ASP A 142 3.60 -11.75 16.84
CA ASP A 142 2.52 -10.84 17.25
C ASP A 142 1.83 -10.22 16.03
N VAL A 143 0.76 -10.89 15.59
CA VAL A 143 -0.06 -10.47 14.45
C VAL A 143 -0.80 -9.16 14.74
N GLU A 144 -1.21 -8.92 15.99
CA GLU A 144 -1.98 -7.73 16.36
C GLU A 144 -1.08 -6.50 16.28
N ASP A 145 0.13 -6.58 16.85
CA ASP A 145 1.11 -5.52 16.76
C ASP A 145 1.54 -5.27 15.31
N ALA A 146 1.79 -6.34 14.54
CA ALA A 146 2.16 -6.21 13.12
C ALA A 146 1.09 -5.51 12.27
N ILE A 147 -0.20 -5.73 12.55
CA ILE A 147 -1.29 -5.02 11.87
C ILE A 147 -1.34 -3.56 12.33
N LYS A 148 -1.32 -3.30 13.65
CA LYS A 148 -1.35 -1.92 14.18
C LYS A 148 -0.21 -1.08 13.64
N LYS A 149 1.02 -1.60 13.73
CA LYS A 149 2.23 -0.95 13.22
C LYS A 149 2.21 -0.78 11.72
N SER A 150 1.56 -1.67 10.96
CA SER A 150 1.41 -1.45 9.52
C SER A 150 0.58 -0.21 9.17
N PHE A 151 -0.46 0.11 9.96
CA PHE A 151 -1.24 1.34 9.77
C PHE A 151 -0.44 2.59 10.18
N SER A 152 0.25 2.55 11.32
CA SER A 152 1.14 3.63 11.75
C SER A 152 2.24 3.90 10.73
N LEU A 153 2.85 2.83 10.18
CA LEU A 153 3.88 2.90 9.16
C LEU A 153 3.42 3.65 7.90
N ILE A 154 2.14 3.54 7.52
CA ILE A 154 1.60 4.29 6.39
C ILE A 154 1.65 5.80 6.69
N GLU A 155 1.21 6.22 7.87
CA GLU A 155 1.20 7.62 8.28
C GLU A 155 2.62 8.18 8.36
N ASP A 156 3.50 7.45 9.03
CA ASP A 156 4.90 7.76 9.24
C ASP A 156 5.70 7.88 7.94
N LEU A 157 5.54 6.93 7.01
CA LEU A 157 6.16 7.00 5.69
C LEU A 157 5.60 8.15 4.85
N SER A 158 4.32 8.46 5.00
CA SER A 158 3.68 9.58 4.30
C SER A 158 4.25 10.92 4.75
N GLU A 159 4.36 11.11 6.08
CA GLU A 159 4.95 12.30 6.67
C GLU A 159 6.41 12.47 6.26
N MET A 160 7.23 11.43 6.44
CA MET A 160 8.66 11.46 6.12
C MET A 160 8.93 11.73 4.63
N THR A 161 8.11 11.16 3.73
CA THR A 161 8.27 11.38 2.28
C THR A 161 7.58 12.65 1.78
N GLY A 162 6.81 13.34 2.63
CA GLY A 162 5.97 14.46 2.22
C GLY A 162 4.93 14.08 1.16
N THR A 163 4.49 12.82 1.15
CA THR A 163 3.51 12.32 0.17
C THR A 163 2.19 11.99 0.84
N LYS A 164 1.08 12.24 0.14
CA LYS A 164 -0.21 11.69 0.56
C LYS A 164 -0.24 10.20 0.26
N SER A 165 -0.85 9.43 1.14
CA SER A 165 -1.13 8.02 0.92
C SER A 165 -2.60 7.69 1.08
N ILE A 166 -3.04 6.63 0.39
CA ILE A 166 -4.37 6.04 0.49
C ILE A 166 -4.21 4.52 0.49
N LEU A 167 -4.94 3.83 1.35
CA LEU A 167 -5.10 2.37 1.38
C LEU A 167 -6.42 1.96 0.70
#